data_AF-A0A2R6LTK2-F1
#
_entry.id   AF-A0A2R6LTK2-F1
#
_cell.length_a   1.000
_cell.length_b   1.000
_cell.length_c   1.000
_cell.angle_alpha   90.00
_cell.angle_beta   90.00
_cell.angle_gamma   90.00
#
_symmetry.space_group_name_H-M   'P 1'
#
loop_
_entity.id
_entity.type
_entity.pdbx_description
1 polymer ?
#
loop_
_entity_poly.entity_id
_entity_poly.type
_entity_poly.pdbx_seq_one_letter_code
_entity_poly.pdbx_strand_id
1 'polypeptide(L)'
;ITHVQANFDFFVHGWTEMMEIPGDELEAHYRRYEEFFVEHGITIDDPLGEFRPADGIAEAPETPEKLERPEYENAIAGFADDVYVEIDDGETLVGDGTDEPDEVDPTDAPGVDEDVESD
;
A
#
# COMPACT_ATOMS: atom_id res chain seq x y z
N ILE A 1 -1.22 -1.67 -4.77
CA ILE A 1 -2.34 -2.65 -4.97
C ILE A 1 -2.28 -3.82 -3.99
N THR A 2 -1.24 -4.66 -3.98
CA THR A 2 -1.17 -5.82 -3.08
C THR A 2 -1.19 -5.43 -1.60
N HIS A 3 -0.57 -4.30 -1.25
CA HIS A 3 -0.64 -3.71 0.11
C HIS A 3 -2.06 -3.27 0.48
N VAL A 4 -2.76 -2.58 -0.44
CA VAL A 4 -4.16 -2.20 -0.28
C VAL A 4 -5.06 -3.44 -0.11
N GLN A 5 -4.88 -4.45 -0.96
CA GLN A 5 -5.64 -5.69 -0.90
C GLN A 5 -5.40 -6.46 0.41
N ALA A 6 -4.15 -6.53 0.88
CA ALA A 6 -3.82 -7.13 2.17
C ALA A 6 -4.43 -6.35 3.34
N ASN A 7 -4.46 -5.01 3.27
CA ASN A 7 -5.14 -4.18 4.27
C ASN A 7 -6.63 -4.49 4.40
N PHE A 8 -7.32 -4.80 3.29
CA PHE A 8 -8.73 -5.22 3.37
C PHE A 8 -8.89 -6.52 4.17
N ASP A 9 -7.99 -7.48 3.98
CA ASP A 9 -7.99 -8.74 4.76
C ASP A 9 -7.71 -8.48 6.25
N PHE A 10 -6.75 -7.62 6.56
CA PHE A 10 -6.46 -7.22 7.94
C PHE A 10 -7.64 -6.49 8.58
N PHE A 11 -8.31 -5.63 7.82
CA PHE A 11 -9.51 -4.92 8.28
C PHE A 11 -10.65 -5.90 8.58
N VAL A 12 -10.94 -6.84 7.68
CA VAL A 12 -11.98 -7.86 7.88
C VAL A 12 -11.70 -8.70 9.13
N HIS A 13 -10.45 -9.06 9.39
CA HIS A 13 -10.06 -9.82 10.58
C HIS A 13 -9.87 -8.96 11.85
N GLY A 14 -9.94 -7.63 11.74
CA GLY A 14 -9.71 -6.70 12.85
C GLY A 14 -8.25 -6.63 13.34
N TRP A 15 -7.28 -6.97 12.49
CA TRP A 15 -5.85 -6.93 12.81
C TRP A 15 -5.25 -5.53 12.63
N THR A 16 -5.71 -4.57 13.44
CA THR A 16 -5.33 -3.15 13.30
C THR A 16 -3.83 -2.89 13.42
N GLU A 17 -3.11 -3.73 14.17
CA GLU A 17 -1.65 -3.66 14.32
C GLU A 17 -0.91 -4.00 13.00
N MET A 18 -1.52 -4.81 12.13
CA MET A 18 -0.95 -5.22 10.84
C MET A 18 -1.35 -4.27 9.70
N MET A 19 -2.31 -3.36 9.95
CA MET A 19 -2.76 -2.40 8.95
C MET A 19 -1.67 -1.36 8.67
N GLU A 20 -1.56 -1.02 7.39
CA GLU A 20 -0.71 0.07 6.87
C GLU A 20 -1.56 1.28 6.44
N ILE A 21 -2.85 1.06 6.19
CA ILE A 21 -3.81 2.11 5.80
C ILE A 21 -4.90 2.17 6.89
N PRO A 22 -5.19 3.35 7.47
CA PRO A 22 -6.26 3.49 8.45
C PRO A 22 -7.63 3.09 7.87
N GLY A 23 -8.52 2.58 8.73
CA GLY A 23 -9.83 2.05 8.30
C GLY A 23 -10.71 3.07 7.58
N ASP A 24 -10.60 4.35 7.95
CA ASP A 24 -11.31 5.47 7.34
C ASP A 24 -10.78 5.88 5.96
N GLU A 25 -9.59 5.42 5.58
CA GLU A 25 -8.98 5.69 4.27
C GLU A 25 -9.21 4.55 3.25
N LEU A 26 -9.64 3.36 3.69
CA LEU A 26 -9.78 2.18 2.82
C LEU A 26 -10.65 2.43 1.57
N GLU A 27 -11.75 3.17 1.69
CA GLU A 27 -12.61 3.50 0.54
C GLU A 27 -11.87 4.36 -0.50
N ALA A 28 -11.04 5.30 -0.06
CA ALA A 28 -10.26 6.13 -0.98
C ALA A 28 -9.25 5.29 -1.75
N HIS A 29 -8.55 4.38 -1.06
CA HIS A 29 -7.62 3.45 -1.70
C HIS A 29 -8.32 2.43 -2.62
N TYR A 30 -9.52 1.96 -2.24
CA TYR A 30 -10.35 1.14 -3.10
C TYR A 30 -10.66 1.87 -4.42
N ARG A 31 -11.15 3.11 -4.33
CA ARG A 31 -11.51 3.92 -5.51
C ARG A 31 -10.32 4.21 -6.42
N ARG A 32 -9.11 4.34 -5.87
CA ARG A 32 -7.89 4.55 -6.67
C ARG A 32 -7.63 3.42 -7.66
N TYR A 33 -7.93 2.18 -7.28
CA TYR A 33 -7.71 0.99 -8.09
C TYR A 33 -9.02 0.27 -8.45
N GLU A 34 -10.14 1.01 -8.49
CA GLU A 34 -11.48 0.46 -8.65
C GLU A 34 -11.62 -0.39 -9.91
N GLU A 35 -11.05 0.04 -11.04
CA GLU A 35 -11.10 -0.71 -12.30
C GLU A 35 -10.53 -2.13 -12.12
N PHE A 36 -9.34 -2.25 -11.52
CA PHE A 36 -8.72 -3.53 -11.22
C PHE A 36 -9.56 -4.35 -10.23
N PHE A 37 -10.02 -3.74 -9.14
CA PHE A 37 -10.78 -4.47 -8.13
C PHE A 37 -12.13 -4.96 -8.66
N VAL A 38 -12.83 -4.16 -9.47
CA VAL A 38 -14.09 -4.55 -10.11
C VAL A 38 -13.88 -5.65 -11.13
N GLU A 39 -12.86 -5.55 -12.00
CA GLU A 39 -12.49 -6.57 -12.98
C GLU A 39 -12.31 -7.95 -12.31
N HIS A 40 -11.66 -7.97 -11.16
CA HIS A 40 -11.28 -9.19 -10.44
C HIS A 40 -12.21 -9.57 -9.27
N GLY A 41 -13.34 -8.87 -9.12
CA GLY A 41 -14.34 -9.15 -8.07
C GLY A 41 -13.82 -8.95 -6.63
N ILE A 42 -12.80 -8.12 -6.44
CA ILE A 42 -12.23 -7.78 -5.14
C ILE A 42 -13.07 -6.68 -4.50
N THR A 43 -13.42 -6.86 -3.23
CA THR A 43 -14.07 -5.84 -2.39
C THR A 43 -13.38 -5.76 -1.04
N ILE A 44 -13.71 -4.75 -0.23
CA ILE A 44 -13.20 -4.69 1.15
C ILE A 44 -13.64 -5.93 1.95
N ASP A 45 -14.89 -6.39 1.74
CA ASP A 45 -15.45 -7.55 2.46
C ASP A 45 -15.05 -8.91 1.87
N ASP A 46 -14.63 -8.95 0.60
CA ASP A 46 -14.03 -10.12 -0.06
C ASP A 46 -12.72 -9.73 -0.75
N PRO A 47 -11.62 -9.62 0.02
CA PRO A 47 -10.35 -9.07 -0.45
C PRO A 47 -9.70 -9.85 -1.58
N LEU A 48 -10.06 -11.11 -1.78
CA LEU A 48 -9.38 -11.98 -2.73
C LEU A 48 -10.11 -12.12 -4.06
N GLY A 49 -11.43 -11.94 -4.10
CA GLY A 49 -12.21 -12.06 -5.32
C GLY A 49 -11.88 -13.33 -6.10
N GLU A 50 -11.54 -13.19 -7.39
CA GLU A 50 -11.15 -14.32 -8.24
C GLU A 50 -9.85 -15.03 -7.84
N PHE A 51 -8.98 -14.37 -7.06
CA PHE A 51 -7.69 -14.92 -6.64
C PHE A 51 -7.82 -15.87 -5.45
N ARG A 52 -9.02 -16.06 -4.91
CA ARG A 52 -9.27 -17.03 -3.83
C ARG A 52 -8.89 -18.45 -4.32
N PRO A 53 -8.02 -19.18 -3.60
CA PRO A 53 -7.63 -20.53 -3.98
C PRO A 53 -8.83 -21.50 -4.00
N ALA A 54 -8.83 -22.45 -4.95
CA ALA A 54 -9.91 -23.44 -5.09
C ALA A 54 -10.08 -24.34 -3.86
N ASP A 55 -8.96 -24.64 -3.17
CA ASP A 55 -8.95 -25.42 -1.93
C ASP A 55 -9.32 -24.58 -0.69
N GLY A 56 -9.62 -23.29 -0.87
CA GLY A 56 -9.91 -22.36 0.20
C GLY A 56 -8.66 -21.82 0.89
N ILE A 57 -8.87 -21.22 2.06
CA ILE A 57 -7.84 -20.59 2.89
C ILE A 57 -7.99 -21.15 4.29
N ALA A 58 -6.88 -21.34 4.98
CA ALA A 58 -6.91 -21.76 6.37
C ALA A 58 -7.59 -20.68 7.21
N GLU A 59 -8.42 -21.09 8.16
CA GLU A 59 -9.02 -20.15 9.12
C GLU A 59 -7.91 -19.45 9.92
N ALA A 60 -8.05 -18.14 10.07
CA ALA A 60 -7.17 -17.30 10.85
C ALA A 60 -7.92 -16.73 12.06
N PRO A 61 -7.24 -16.42 13.18
CA PRO A 61 -7.89 -15.80 14.33
C PRO A 61 -8.41 -14.40 14.00
N GLU A 62 -9.61 -14.04 14.45
CA GLU A 62 -10.18 -12.71 14.25
C GLU A 62 -10.19 -11.91 15.56
N THR A 63 -10.00 -10.60 15.47
CA THR A 63 -10.08 -9.63 16.59
C THR A 63 -10.92 -8.40 16.20
N PRO A 64 -12.18 -8.57 15.74
CA PRO A 64 -13.00 -7.46 15.24
C PRO A 64 -13.28 -6.37 16.28
N GLU A 65 -13.25 -6.71 17.57
CA GLU A 65 -13.40 -5.75 18.66
C GLU A 65 -12.30 -4.68 18.68
N LYS A 66 -11.12 -4.95 18.10
CA LYS A 66 -10.04 -3.95 17.98
C LYS A 66 -10.40 -2.81 17.03
N LEU A 67 -11.33 -3.01 16.10
CA LEU A 67 -11.80 -1.95 15.19
C LEU A 67 -12.60 -0.85 15.91
N GLU A 68 -13.18 -1.13 17.08
CA GLU A 68 -13.90 -0.11 17.86
C GLU A 68 -12.95 0.94 18.45
N ARG A 69 -11.70 0.54 18.72
CA ARG A 69 -10.64 1.37 19.30
C ARG A 69 -9.30 0.97 18.68
N PRO A 70 -9.08 1.31 17.40
CA PRO A 70 -7.94 0.81 16.66
C PRO A 70 -6.63 1.38 17.21
N GLU A 71 -5.68 0.49 17.46
CA GLU A 71 -4.28 0.83 17.66
C GLU A 71 -3.58 0.60 16.31
N TYR A 72 -3.49 1.68 15.52
CA TYR A 72 -2.81 1.70 14.23
C TYR A 72 -1.31 1.90 14.45
N GLU A 73 -0.60 0.85 14.87
CA GLU A 73 0.83 0.96 15.13
C GLU A 73 1.63 1.32 13.87
N ASN A 74 1.20 0.81 12.72
CA ASN A 74 1.89 0.93 11.44
C ASN A 74 1.12 1.76 10.39
N ALA A 75 -0.09 2.23 10.70
CA ALA A 75 -0.91 3.01 9.77
C ALA A 75 -0.97 4.49 10.20
N ILE A 76 -0.16 5.32 9.55
CA ILE A 76 -0.18 6.77 9.74
C ILE A 76 -1.07 7.37 8.64
N ALA A 77 -2.12 8.08 9.05
CA ALA A 77 -3.05 8.74 8.13
C ALA A 77 -2.37 9.80 7.24
N GLY A 78 -2.95 10.01 6.06
CA GLY A 78 -2.54 11.04 5.11
C GLY A 78 -1.43 10.64 4.14
N PHE A 79 -0.94 9.40 4.20
CA PHE A 79 -0.04 8.83 3.21
C PHE A 79 -0.80 7.82 2.35
N ALA A 80 -0.67 7.94 1.04
CA ALA A 80 -1.13 6.94 0.10
C ALA A 80 -0.09 5.80 -0.02
N ASP A 81 -0.50 4.65 -0.56
CA ASP A 81 0.39 3.58 -1.03
C ASP A 81 1.13 4.08 -2.27
N ASP A 82 2.13 4.94 -2.07
CA ASP A 82 2.81 5.72 -3.12
C ASP A 82 4.28 5.97 -2.80
N VAL A 83 5.01 6.48 -3.79
CA VAL A 83 6.40 6.89 -3.66
C VAL A 83 6.44 8.32 -3.13
N TYR A 84 7.18 8.54 -2.06
CA TYR A 84 7.40 9.87 -1.49
C TYR A 84 8.90 10.18 -1.48
N VAL A 85 9.28 11.33 -2.02
CA VAL A 85 10.67 11.79 -2.13
C VAL A 85 10.84 13.07 -1.33
N GLU A 86 11.74 13.08 -0.35
CA GLU A 86 12.17 14.31 0.32
C GLU A 86 13.24 15.00 -0.54
N ILE A 87 13.00 16.25 -0.92
CA ILE A 87 13.94 17.07 -1.69
C ILE A 87 14.86 17.88 -0.74
N ASP A 88 15.92 18.48 -1.28
CA ASP A 88 16.98 19.17 -0.51
C ASP A 88 16.49 20.30 0.42
N ASP A 89 15.29 20.85 0.19
CA ASP A 89 14.66 21.87 1.03
C ASP A 89 13.86 21.27 2.23
N GLY A 90 13.84 19.93 2.35
CA GLY A 90 13.07 19.21 3.37
C GLY A 90 11.58 19.09 3.08
N GLU A 91 11.15 19.42 1.84
CA GLU A 91 9.79 19.19 1.37
C GLU A 91 9.63 17.74 0.87
N THR A 92 8.51 17.09 1.20
CA THR A 92 8.18 15.74 0.71
C THR A 92 7.22 15.84 -0.47
N LEU A 93 7.62 15.32 -1.63
CA LEU A 93 6.82 15.27 -2.85
C LEU A 93 6.30 13.85 -3.10
N VAL A 94 5.10 13.73 -3.69
CA VAL A 94 4.55 12.46 -4.20
C VAL A 94 5.15 12.22 -5.58
N GLY A 95 5.70 11.02 -5.81
CA GLY A 95 6.34 10.63 -7.06
C GLY A 95 5.36 10.23 -8.18
N ASP A 96 4.11 9.94 -7.83
CA ASP A 96 3.04 9.74 -8.81
C ASP A 96 2.53 11.08 -9.38
N GLY A 97 2.20 11.09 -10.67
CA GLY A 97 1.65 12.26 -11.36
C GLY A 97 2.65 13.35 -11.78
N THR A 98 3.95 13.13 -11.58
CA THR A 98 5.02 13.89 -12.24
C THR A 98 5.34 13.29 -13.60
N ASP A 99 5.60 14.14 -14.61
CA ASP A 99 6.09 13.68 -15.90
C ASP A 99 7.39 12.88 -15.70
N GLU A 100 7.47 11.73 -16.36
CA GLU A 100 8.68 10.91 -16.34
C GLU A 100 9.86 11.74 -16.86
N PRO A 101 10.98 11.82 -16.13
CA PRO A 101 12.13 12.60 -16.57
C PRO A 101 12.67 12.05 -17.89
N ASP A 102 12.92 12.96 -18.85
CA ASP A 102 13.41 12.59 -20.19
C ASP A 102 14.77 11.86 -20.15
N GLU A 103 15.60 12.13 -19.14
CA GLU A 103 16.92 11.53 -18.96
C GLU A 103 17.21 11.40 -17.45
N VAL A 104 17.54 10.18 -17.01
CA VAL A 104 17.94 9.88 -15.63
C VAL A 104 19.35 9.30 -15.68
N ASP A 105 20.31 9.98 -15.06
CA ASP A 105 21.65 9.41 -14.89
C ASP A 105 21.66 8.52 -13.64
N PRO A 106 21.89 7.19 -13.77
CA PRO A 106 21.94 6.30 -12.63
C PRO A 106 23.10 6.59 -11.66
N THR A 107 24.09 7.40 -12.06
CA THR A 107 25.17 7.85 -11.18
C THR A 107 24.72 8.92 -10.18
N ASP A 108 23.62 9.62 -10.43
CA ASP A 108 23.01 10.57 -9.50
C ASP A 108 22.21 9.88 -8.38
N ALA A 109 22.09 8.54 -8.42
CA ALA A 109 21.31 7.81 -7.43
C ALA A 109 21.99 7.84 -6.05
N PRO A 110 21.24 8.08 -4.96
CA PRO A 110 21.81 8.13 -3.62
C PRO A 110 22.49 6.81 -3.25
N GLY A 111 23.76 6.89 -2.85
CA GLY A 111 24.59 5.74 -2.49
C GLY A 111 25.36 5.11 -3.65
N VAL A 112 25.33 5.69 -4.84
CA VAL A 112 26.26 5.36 -5.93
C VAL A 112 27.51 6.23 -5.78
N ASP A 113 28.66 5.60 -5.54
CA ASP A 113 29.96 6.29 -5.60
C ASP A 113 30.36 6.47 -7.08
N GLU A 114 30.79 7.68 -7.44
CA GLU A 114 31.23 8.07 -8.79
C GLU A 114 32.43 7.23 -9.31
N ASP A 115 33.08 6.49 -8.41
CA ASP A 115 34.31 5.72 -8.63
C ASP A 115 34.10 4.20 -8.80
N VAL A 116 32.85 3.70 -8.90
CA VAL A 116 32.63 2.28 -9.20
C VAL A 116 32.78 2.03 -10.70
N GLU A 117 34.04 1.92 -11.16
CA GLU A 117 34.33 1.38 -12.48
C GLU A 117 33.74 -0.04 -12.58
N SER A 118 32.88 -0.25 -13.57
CA SER A 118 32.33 -1.57 -13.89
C SER A 118 33.46 -2.45 -14.45
N ASP A 119 33.79 -3.54 -13.76
CA ASP A 119 34.66 -4.63 -14.26
C ASP A 119 33.80 -5.74 -14.90
#